data_AF-A0A2G6G190-F1
#
_entry.id   AF-A0A2G6G190-F1
#
_cell.length_a   1.000
_cell.length_b   1.000
_cell.length_c   1.000
_cell.angle_alpha   90.00
_cell.angle_beta   90.00
_cell.angle_gamma   90.00
#
_symmetry.space_group_name_H-M   'P 1'
#
loop_
_entity.id
_entity.type
_entity.pdbx_description
1 polymer ?
#
loop_
_entity_poly.entity_id
_entity_poly.type
_entity_poly.pdbx_seq_one_letter_code
_entity_poly.pdbx_strand_id
1 'polypeptide(L)'
;MTLKIILSPSKLQTEKTIFECQRPPLAPQKTTYLLEQLKAMSYQSLKSFYNVKDKIGKQVYDQLHAEAVRQCDTFGMYSGVVFKEINAESYDGRQREYLLEHGVVLSALYGILEADMAVRG
;
A
#
# COMPACT_ATOMS: atom_id res chain seq x y z
N MET A 1 -15.88 -3.13 -21.19
CA MET A 1 -15.43 -3.08 -19.78
C MET A 1 -14.59 -4.32 -19.55
N THR A 2 -13.39 -4.15 -19.00
CA THR A 2 -12.52 -5.26 -18.61
C THR A 2 -12.88 -5.70 -17.19
N LEU A 3 -12.80 -7.01 -16.89
CA LEU A 3 -12.98 -7.56 -15.55
C LEU A 3 -11.97 -6.93 -14.57
N LYS A 4 -12.37 -6.67 -13.32
CA LYS A 4 -11.47 -6.26 -12.23
C LYS A 4 -11.63 -7.18 -11.04
N ILE A 5 -10.50 -7.63 -10.49
CA ILE A 5 -10.41 -8.44 -9.27
C ILE A 5 -10.08 -7.47 -8.13
N ILE A 6 -11.04 -7.26 -7.23
CA ILE A 6 -10.91 -6.28 -6.15
C ILE A 6 -10.55 -7.01 -4.85
N LEU A 7 -9.41 -6.62 -4.28
CA LEU A 7 -8.88 -7.15 -3.03
C LEU A 7 -8.99 -6.09 -1.94
N SER A 8 -9.27 -6.54 -0.72
CA SER A 8 -9.08 -5.69 0.46
C SER A 8 -7.58 -5.52 0.75
N PRO A 9 -7.17 -4.38 1.32
CA PRO A 9 -5.79 -4.22 1.76
C PRO A 9 -5.51 -5.12 2.95
N SER A 10 -4.23 -5.28 3.29
CA SER A 10 -3.81 -5.90 4.53
C SER A 10 -3.18 -4.89 5.48
N LYS A 11 -3.23 -5.20 6.78
CA LYS A 11 -2.51 -4.45 7.83
C LYS A 11 -1.02 -4.79 7.86
N LEU A 12 -0.64 -5.99 7.42
CA LEU A 12 0.76 -6.39 7.32
C LEU A 12 1.34 -5.84 6.02
N GLN A 13 2.43 -5.09 6.16
CA GLN A 13 3.09 -4.42 5.05
C GLN A 13 4.51 -4.97 4.86
N THR A 14 5.01 -4.86 3.63
CA THR A 14 6.36 -5.21 3.19
C THR A 14 6.87 -4.14 2.24
N GLU A 15 8.17 -4.12 1.97
CA GLU A 15 8.80 -3.17 1.03
C GLU A 15 9.45 -3.94 -0.14
N LYS A 16 8.69 -4.83 -0.78
CA LYS A 16 9.17 -5.59 -1.94
C LYS A 16 8.83 -4.86 -3.24
N THR A 17 9.61 -5.10 -4.29
CA THR A 17 9.29 -4.69 -5.65
C THR A 17 9.05 -5.95 -6.48
N ILE A 18 7.78 -6.34 -6.61
CA ILE A 18 7.31 -7.46 -7.43
C ILE A 18 7.06 -7.00 -8.86
N PHE A 19 6.51 -5.79 -9.04
CA PHE A 19 6.29 -5.15 -10.33
C PHE A 19 7.12 -3.87 -10.42
N GLU A 20 7.48 -3.46 -11.64
CA GLU A 20 8.12 -2.16 -11.81
C GLU A 20 7.10 -1.05 -11.50
N CYS A 21 7.52 -0.09 -10.69
CA CYS A 21 6.69 1.05 -10.31
C CYS A 21 6.54 2.03 -11.48
N GLN A 22 5.45 1.95 -12.22
CA GLN A 22 5.26 2.72 -13.46
C GLN A 22 4.52 4.04 -13.26
N ARG A 23 3.68 4.15 -12.23
CA ARG A 23 2.79 5.31 -12.06
C ARG A 23 2.43 5.62 -10.60
N PRO A 24 2.10 6.87 -10.27
CA PRO A 24 1.62 7.24 -8.94
C PRO A 24 0.18 6.77 -8.68
N PRO A 25 -0.30 6.81 -7.43
CA PRO A 25 -1.71 6.56 -7.10
C PRO A 25 -2.65 7.51 -7.85
N LEU A 26 -3.86 7.05 -8.17
CA LEU A 26 -4.83 7.79 -9.00
C LEU A 26 -5.32 9.11 -8.39
N ALA A 27 -5.23 9.26 -7.07
CA ALA A 27 -5.69 10.45 -6.34
C ALA A 27 -4.56 11.04 -5.48
N PRO A 28 -3.49 11.58 -6.09
CA PRO A 28 -2.30 12.03 -5.36
C PRO A 28 -2.62 13.21 -4.44
N GLN A 29 -3.48 14.14 -4.86
CA GLN A 29 -3.89 15.28 -4.03
C GLN A 29 -4.62 14.84 -2.75
N LYS A 30 -5.53 13.85 -2.86
CA LYS A 30 -6.24 13.28 -1.69
C LYS A 30 -5.28 12.52 -0.78
N THR A 31 -4.36 11.77 -1.37
CA THR A 31 -3.29 11.06 -0.65
C THR A 31 -2.46 12.04 0.17
N THR A 32 -1.98 13.12 -0.45
CA THR A 32 -1.19 14.16 0.22
C THR A 32 -1.98 14.80 1.35
N TYR A 33 -3.24 15.19 1.11
CA TYR A 33 -4.11 15.75 2.12
C TYR A 33 -4.25 14.82 3.34
N LEU A 34 -4.54 13.53 3.12
CA LEU A 34 -4.66 12.55 4.20
C LEU A 34 -3.34 12.36 4.96
N LEU A 35 -2.21 12.30 4.25
CA LEU A 35 -0.89 12.21 4.88
C LEU A 35 -0.58 13.42 5.77
N GLU A 36 -0.93 14.63 5.32
CA GLU A 36 -0.75 15.86 6.11
C GLU A 36 -1.60 15.83 7.39
N GLN A 37 -2.86 15.37 7.30
CA GLN A 37 -3.71 15.21 8.48
C GLN A 37 -3.12 14.19 9.47
N LEU A 38 -2.60 13.06 8.98
CA LEU A 38 -1.97 12.05 9.83
C LEU A 38 -0.66 12.53 10.46
N LYS A 39 0.17 13.27 9.72
CA LYS A 39 1.42 13.88 10.22
C LYS A 39 1.17 14.95 11.28
N ALA A 40 0.05 15.68 11.18
CA ALA A 40 -0.31 16.70 12.17
C ALA A 40 -0.74 16.11 13.53
N MET A 41 -1.05 14.81 13.60
CA MET A 41 -1.45 14.16 14.85
C MET A 41 -0.25 13.95 15.77
N SER A 42 -0.46 14.18 17.07
CA SER A 42 0.51 13.74 18.08
C SER A 42 0.64 12.21 18.09
N TYR A 43 1.79 11.70 18.54
CA TYR A 43 2.02 10.26 18.68
C TYR A 43 0.87 9.55 19.41
N GLN A 44 0.41 10.09 20.54
CA GLN A 44 -0.67 9.49 21.33
C GLN A 44 -2.01 9.48 20.58
N SER A 45 -2.31 10.55 19.84
CA SER A 45 -3.53 10.63 19.02
C SER A 45 -3.49 9.64 17.87
N LEU A 46 -2.35 9.54 17.18
CA LEU A 46 -2.14 8.61 16.07
C LEU A 46 -2.24 7.14 16.52
N LYS A 47 -1.60 6.80 17.65
CA LYS A 47 -1.67 5.46 18.26
C LYS A 47 -3.12 5.10 18.62
N SER A 48 -3.85 6.04 19.23
CA SER A 48 -5.27 5.87 19.58
C SER A 48 -6.15 5.70 18.34
N PHE A 49 -5.94 6.54 17.32
CA PHE A 49 -6.67 6.48 16.04
C PHE A 49 -6.50 5.13 15.34
N TYR A 50 -5.27 4.61 15.25
CA TYR A 50 -5.02 3.28 14.69
C TYR A 50 -5.37 2.12 15.63
N ASN A 51 -5.62 2.42 16.92
CA ASN A 51 -5.86 1.44 17.98
C ASN A 51 -4.76 0.35 18.03
N VAL A 52 -3.50 0.77 18.13
CA VAL A 52 -2.32 -0.12 18.13
C VAL A 52 -1.46 0.00 19.39
N LYS A 53 -0.64 -1.03 19.64
CA LYS A 53 0.35 -1.03 20.74
C LYS A 53 1.51 -0.08 20.43
N ASP A 54 2.23 0.34 21.47
CA ASP A 54 3.32 1.34 21.34
C ASP A 54 4.38 0.98 20.31
N LYS A 55 4.80 -0.29 20.25
CA LYS A 55 5.80 -0.74 19.27
C LYS A 55 5.35 -0.43 17.83
N ILE A 56 4.11 -0.75 17.48
CA ILE A 56 3.55 -0.52 16.14
C ILE A 56 3.26 0.96 15.94
N GLY A 57 2.66 1.62 16.94
CA GLY A 57 2.37 3.05 16.87
C GLY A 57 3.62 3.88 16.62
N LYS A 58 4.73 3.55 17.29
CA LYS A 58 6.00 4.25 17.12
C LYS A 58 6.57 4.04 15.72
N GLN A 59 6.54 2.80 15.24
CA GLN A 59 6.97 2.49 13.87
C GLN A 59 6.18 3.31 12.84
N VAL A 60 4.84 3.33 12.92
CA VAL A 60 4.00 4.09 11.98
C VAL A 60 4.24 5.59 12.10
N TYR A 61 4.41 6.11 13.32
CA TYR A 61 4.71 7.53 13.54
C TYR A 61 6.05 7.91 12.90
N ASP A 62 7.10 7.12 13.15
CA ASP A 62 8.44 7.36 12.61
C ASP A 62 8.43 7.24 11.06
N GLN A 63 7.71 6.26 10.48
CA GLN A 63 7.53 6.11 9.02
C GLN A 63 6.75 7.26 8.37
N LEU A 64 5.72 7.78 9.04
CA LEU A 64 4.99 8.95 8.55
C LEU A 64 5.89 10.19 8.47
N HIS A 65 6.82 10.35 9.42
CA HIS A 65 7.68 11.53 9.55
C HIS A 65 9.07 11.39 8.93
N ALA A 66 9.40 10.23 8.36
CA ALA A 66 10.67 10.03 7.67
C ALA A 66 10.85 11.01 6.49
N GLU A 67 12.04 11.58 6.36
CA GLU A 67 12.40 12.51 5.28
C GLU A 67 12.48 11.80 3.93
N ALA A 68 13.06 10.60 3.92
CA ALA A 68 13.16 9.74 2.75
C ALA A 68 12.21 8.56 2.89
N VAL A 69 11.48 8.25 1.82
CA VAL A 69 10.49 7.19 1.80
C VAL A 69 10.78 6.29 0.62
N ARG A 70 10.98 5.01 0.88
CA ARG A 70 11.10 4.03 -0.20
C ARG A 70 9.74 3.81 -0.84
N GLN A 71 9.76 3.55 -2.14
CA GLN A 71 8.57 3.19 -2.89
C GLN A 71 8.60 1.71 -3.26
N CYS A 72 7.43 1.09 -3.24
CA CYS A 72 7.19 -0.25 -3.72
C CYS A 72 5.92 -0.27 -4.57
N ASP A 73 5.70 -1.35 -5.32
CA ASP A 73 4.46 -1.55 -6.04
C ASP A 73 3.35 -2.01 -5.09
N THR A 74 2.11 -2.02 -5.57
CA THR A 74 0.94 -2.31 -4.73
C THR A 74 0.94 -3.73 -4.17
N PHE A 75 1.36 -4.73 -4.94
CA PHE A 75 1.41 -6.12 -4.46
C PHE A 75 2.66 -6.41 -3.64
N GLY A 76 3.74 -5.67 -3.88
CA GLY A 76 4.95 -5.67 -3.05
C GLY A 76 4.77 -5.00 -1.69
N MET A 77 3.77 -4.10 -1.57
CA MET A 77 3.44 -3.39 -0.33
C MET A 77 2.70 -4.25 0.70
N TYR A 78 1.79 -5.12 0.25
CA TYR A 78 0.91 -5.85 1.16
C TYR A 78 1.34 -7.31 1.36
N SER A 79 1.28 -7.75 2.61
CA SER A 79 1.44 -9.16 2.99
C SER A 79 0.25 -9.63 3.81
N GLY A 80 0.15 -10.93 4.09
CA GLY A 80 -1.01 -11.53 4.76
C GLY A 80 -1.56 -12.69 3.94
N VAL A 81 -2.60 -13.36 4.44
CA VAL A 81 -3.08 -14.63 3.85
C VAL A 81 -3.40 -14.46 2.36
N VAL A 82 -4.24 -13.48 1.98
CA VAL A 82 -4.62 -13.25 0.58
C VAL A 82 -3.41 -13.03 -0.32
N PHE A 83 -2.48 -12.14 0.06
CA PHE A 83 -1.31 -11.82 -0.77
C PHE A 83 -0.29 -12.97 -0.82
N LYS A 84 -0.18 -13.76 0.26
CA LYS A 84 0.65 -14.98 0.29
C LYS A 84 0.08 -16.09 -0.59
N GLU A 85 -1.24 -16.25 -0.65
CA GLU A 85 -1.89 -17.19 -1.54
C GLU A 85 -1.81 -16.74 -3.01
N ILE A 86 -1.96 -15.43 -3.27
CA ILE A 86 -1.75 -14.88 -4.61
C ILE A 86 -0.31 -15.11 -5.06
N ASN A 87 0.67 -14.92 -4.18
CA ASN A 87 2.09 -15.18 -4.45
C ASN A 87 2.57 -14.59 -5.79
N ALA A 88 2.29 -13.30 -6.03
CA ALA A 88 2.57 -12.65 -7.31
C ALA A 88 4.07 -12.69 -7.73
N GLU A 89 4.98 -12.88 -6.76
CA GLU A 89 6.42 -13.05 -7.00
C GLU A 89 6.74 -14.32 -7.80
N SER A 90 5.89 -15.36 -7.74
CA SER A 90 6.10 -16.61 -8.48
C SER A 90 5.37 -16.68 -9.83
N TYR A 91 4.71 -15.60 -10.26
CA TYR A 91 3.91 -15.59 -11.48
C TYR A 91 4.78 -15.55 -12.74
N ASP A 92 4.37 -16.29 -13.77
CA ASP A 92 4.94 -16.20 -15.11
C ASP A 92 4.49 -14.91 -15.84
N GLY A 93 5.02 -14.68 -17.05
CA GLY A 93 4.72 -13.46 -17.82
C GLY A 93 3.22 -13.22 -18.06
N ARG A 94 2.46 -14.28 -18.41
CA ARG A 94 1.01 -14.16 -18.69
C ARG A 94 0.23 -13.89 -17.41
N GLN A 95 0.58 -14.56 -16.31
CA GLN A 95 -0.05 -14.34 -15.01
C GLN A 95 0.24 -12.94 -14.48
N ARG A 96 1.46 -12.42 -14.70
CA ARG A 96 1.85 -11.06 -14.34
C ARG A 96 1.08 -10.01 -15.15
N GLU A 97 1.01 -10.15 -16.47
CA GLU A 97 0.21 -9.29 -17.34
C GLU A 97 -1.27 -9.28 -16.92
N TYR A 98 -1.82 -10.46 -16.62
CA TYR A 98 -3.19 -10.57 -16.14
C TYR A 98 -3.40 -9.82 -14.81
N LEU A 99 -2.48 -9.95 -13.85
CA LEU A 99 -2.59 -9.23 -12.58
C LEU A 99 -2.42 -7.71 -12.74
N LEU A 100 -1.55 -7.28 -13.66
CA LEU A 100 -1.38 -5.86 -14.02
C LEU A 100 -2.67 -5.28 -14.61
N GLU A 101 -3.35 -6.02 -15.48
CA GLU A 101 -4.58 -5.56 -16.13
C GLU A 101 -5.80 -5.62 -15.19
N HIS A 102 -5.91 -6.65 -14.34
CA HIS A 102 -7.14 -6.95 -13.62
C HIS A 102 -7.07 -6.71 -12.12
N GLY A 103 -5.88 -6.78 -11.52
CA GLY A 103 -5.68 -6.74 -10.07
C GLY A 103 -5.83 -5.34 -9.49
N VAL A 104 -6.71 -5.22 -8.49
CA VAL A 104 -6.97 -3.98 -7.77
C VAL A 104 -6.95 -4.22 -6.27
N VAL A 105 -6.29 -3.36 -5.51
CA VAL A 105 -6.34 -3.34 -4.04
C VAL A 105 -6.98 -2.03 -3.60
N LEU A 106 -8.00 -2.10 -2.73
CA LEU A 106 -8.57 -0.92 -2.10
C LEU A 106 -7.65 -0.41 -0.99
N SER A 107 -7.59 0.90 -0.78
CA SER A 107 -6.76 1.53 0.25
C SER A 107 -7.45 2.75 0.83
N ALA A 108 -7.48 2.85 2.15
CA ALA A 108 -8.01 4.04 2.83
C ALA A 108 -7.16 5.29 2.55
N LEU A 109 -5.85 5.13 2.33
CA LEU A 109 -4.94 6.23 2.07
C LEU A 109 -4.88 6.60 0.58
N TYR A 110 -4.86 5.61 -0.29
CA TYR A 110 -4.61 5.79 -1.73
C TYR A 110 -5.87 5.66 -2.61
N GLY A 111 -6.99 5.21 -2.04
CA GLY A 111 -8.21 4.92 -2.79
C GLY A 111 -8.10 3.58 -3.53
N ILE A 112 -7.96 3.63 -4.86
CA ILE A 112 -7.86 2.45 -5.72
C ILE A 112 -6.41 2.32 -6.17
N LEU A 113 -5.81 1.16 -5.92
CA LEU A 113 -4.45 0.84 -6.33
C LEU A 113 -4.47 -0.31 -7.33
N GLU A 114 -3.85 -0.10 -8.48
CA GLU A 114 -3.54 -1.17 -9.44
C GLU A 114 -2.13 -1.70 -9.20
N ALA A 115 -1.82 -2.87 -9.75
CA ALA A 115 -0.66 -3.65 -9.29
C ALA A 115 0.69 -2.92 -9.38
N ASP A 116 0.91 -2.10 -10.41
CA ASP A 116 2.17 -1.37 -10.70
C ASP A 116 2.23 0.05 -10.13
N MET A 117 1.23 0.47 -9.34
CA MET A 117 1.23 1.80 -8.74
C MET A 117 2.26 1.89 -7.62
N ALA A 118 3.07 2.96 -7.67
CA ALA A 118 4.08 3.29 -6.68
C ALA A 118 3.42 3.81 -5.39
N VAL A 119 3.59 3.09 -4.29
CA VAL A 119 3.10 3.48 -2.96
C VAL A 119 4.26 3.68 -1.99
N ARG A 120 4.01 4.38 -0.89
CA ARG A 120 5.03 4.56 0.17
C ARG A 120 5.14 3.23 0.93
N GLY A 121 6.37 2.69 0.99
CA GLY A 121 6.77 1.57 1.83
C GLY A 121 6.81 1.90 3.31
#